data_AF-A0A4Q5R3F2-F1
#
_entry.id   AF-A0A4Q5R3F2-F1
#
_cell.length_a   1.000
_cell.length_b   1.000
_cell.length_c   1.000
_cell.angle_alpha   90.00
_cell.angle_beta   90.00
_cell.angle_gamma   90.00
#
_symmetry.space_group_name_H-M   'P 1'
#
loop_
_entity.id
_entity.type
_entity.pdbx_description
1 polymer ?
#
loop_
_entity_poly.entity_id
_entity_poly.type
_entity_poly.pdbx_seq_one_letter_code
_entity_poly.pdbx_strand_id
1 'polypeptide(L)'
;MCWASSARRTRPWNYVSMNLQGWVRLALLAQHMGLDLWHYATPDGRSLHAAVTWFRPYLLNEQQLPKADAAPTSNALALNAYAQASRVYTDLNTPAVFTRYPAFSPVPWAY
;
A
#
# COMPACT_ATOMS: atom_id res chain seq x y z
N MET A 1 -0.65 -26.35 -29.88
CA MET A 1 -1.20 -26.08 -28.53
C MET A 1 -0.03 -25.85 -27.57
N CYS A 2 0.34 -24.60 -27.33
CA CYS A 2 1.44 -24.24 -26.42
C CYS A 2 0.91 -24.14 -24.98
N TRP A 3 1.44 -25.00 -24.12
CA TRP A 3 1.25 -24.93 -22.68
C TRP A 3 2.09 -23.79 -22.09
N ALA A 4 1.52 -23.10 -21.10
CA ALA A 4 2.18 -22.33 -20.05
C ALA A 4 3.19 -21.22 -20.46
N SER A 5 2.70 -19.98 -20.57
CA SER A 5 3.48 -18.78 -20.24
C SER A 5 2.85 -18.00 -19.08
N SER A 6 2.26 -18.73 -18.13
CA SER A 6 1.72 -18.16 -16.90
C SER A 6 2.89 -17.75 -15.99
N ALA A 7 2.98 -16.46 -15.65
CA ALA A 7 3.71 -15.93 -14.50
C ALA A 7 5.24 -15.72 -14.56
N ARG A 8 5.83 -15.33 -15.70
CA ARG A 8 7.20 -14.74 -15.72
C ARG A 8 7.23 -13.27 -16.15
N ARG A 9 6.30 -12.47 -15.63
CA ARG A 9 6.27 -11.01 -15.81
C ARG A 9 6.48 -10.37 -14.44
N THR A 10 7.65 -9.75 -14.23
CA THR A 10 7.92 -8.97 -13.01
C THR A 10 6.84 -7.89 -12.87
N ARG A 11 6.22 -7.81 -11.69
CA ARG A 11 5.22 -6.78 -11.35
C ARG A 11 5.69 -6.01 -10.11
N PRO A 12 6.70 -5.12 -10.26
CA PRO A 12 7.23 -4.35 -9.14
C PRO A 12 6.15 -3.65 -8.32
N TRP A 13 5.17 -3.02 -8.96
CA TRP A 13 4.11 -2.29 -8.27
C TRP A 13 3.23 -3.21 -7.43
N ASN A 14 2.83 -4.35 -8.00
CA ASN A 14 2.04 -5.33 -7.27
C ASN A 14 2.80 -5.88 -6.06
N TYR A 15 4.11 -6.15 -6.20
CA TYR A 15 4.92 -6.68 -5.11
C TYR A 15 5.03 -5.68 -3.94
N VAL A 16 5.35 -4.41 -4.22
CA VAL A 16 5.44 -3.40 -3.17
C VAL A 16 4.09 -3.14 -2.51
N SER A 17 3.00 -3.12 -3.29
CA SER A 17 1.64 -2.92 -2.77
C SER A 17 1.17 -4.08 -1.89
N MET A 18 1.50 -5.33 -2.27
CA MET A 18 1.24 -6.52 -1.45
C MET A 18 2.04 -6.48 -0.15
N ASN A 19 3.30 -6.06 -0.20
CA ASN A 19 4.14 -5.96 0.99
C ASN A 19 3.59 -4.92 1.97
N LEU A 20 3.22 -3.73 1.47
CA LEU A 20 2.59 -2.69 2.29
C LEU A 20 1.31 -3.19 2.97
N GLN A 21 0.44 -3.87 2.20
CA GLN A 21 -0.78 -4.45 2.77
C GLN A 21 -0.47 -5.47 3.88
N GLY A 22 0.55 -6.30 3.71
CA GLY A 22 0.99 -7.24 4.73
C GLY A 22 1.38 -6.56 6.03
N TRP A 23 2.18 -5.49 5.96
CA TRP A 23 2.58 -4.71 7.14
C TRP A 23 1.43 -3.98 7.81
N VAL A 24 0.53 -3.36 7.02
CA VAL A 24 -0.67 -2.70 7.57
C VAL A 24 -1.55 -3.70 8.32
N ARG A 25 -1.80 -4.87 7.73
CA ARG A 25 -2.58 -5.93 8.40
C ARG A 25 -1.89 -6.45 9.65
N LEU A 26 -0.57 -6.63 9.60
CA LEU A 26 0.19 -7.03 10.77
C LEU A 26 0.06 -5.99 11.90
N ALA A 27 0.13 -4.70 11.57
CA ALA A 27 -0.03 -3.64 12.55
C ALA A 27 -1.44 -3.57 13.14
N LEU A 28 -2.48 -3.84 12.35
CA LEU A 28 -3.86 -3.97 12.85
C LEU A 28 -4.00 -5.15 13.82
N LEU A 29 -3.46 -6.32 13.46
CA LEU A 29 -3.48 -7.50 14.33
C LEU A 29 -2.67 -7.29 15.62
N ALA A 30 -1.53 -6.61 15.53
CA ALA A 30 -0.67 -6.34 16.67
C ALA A 30 -1.35 -5.44 17.72
N GLN A 31 -2.21 -4.51 17.31
CA GLN A 31 -2.99 -3.68 18.24
C GLN A 31 -3.88 -4.53 19.16
N HIS A 32 -4.47 -5.62 18.65
CA HIS A 32 -5.27 -6.54 19.47
C HIS A 32 -4.44 -7.27 20.54
N MET A 33 -3.12 -7.32 20.37
CA MET A 33 -2.17 -7.89 21.34
C MET A 33 -1.52 -6.83 22.22
N GLY A 34 -1.97 -5.56 22.13
CA GLY A 34 -1.38 -4.44 22.87
C GLY A 34 -0.01 -3.97 22.33
N LEU A 35 0.35 -4.37 21.10
CA LEU A 35 1.60 -3.97 20.46
C LEU A 35 1.36 -2.81 19.48
N ASP A 36 2.15 -1.75 19.61
CA ASP A 36 2.09 -0.60 18.72
C ASP A 36 3.13 -0.68 17.60
N LEU A 37 2.77 -1.37 16.51
CA LEU A 37 3.59 -1.40 15.29
C LEU A 37 3.39 -0.17 14.41
N TRP A 38 2.37 0.64 14.66
CA TRP A 38 2.10 1.84 13.87
C TRP A 38 3.10 2.95 14.18
N HIS A 39 3.52 3.09 15.44
CA HIS A 39 4.54 4.08 15.81
C HIS A 39 5.94 3.47 15.97
N TYR A 40 6.10 2.19 15.68
CA TYR A 40 7.41 1.55 15.69
C TYR A 40 8.28 2.06 14.54
N ALA A 41 9.51 2.45 14.87
CA ALA A 41 10.55 2.82 13.93
C ALA A 41 11.86 2.14 14.30
N THR A 42 12.59 1.64 13.30
CA THR A 42 13.94 1.14 13.50
C THR A 42 14.93 2.30 13.71
N PRO A 43 16.11 2.06 14.31
CA PRO A 43 17.12 3.11 14.49
C PRO A 43 17.58 3.79 13.19
N ASP A 44 17.46 3.10 12.05
CA ASP A 44 17.76 3.64 10.72
C ASP A 44 16.55 4.29 10.03
N GLY A 45 15.45 4.53 10.76
CA GLY A 45 14.31 5.33 10.31
C GLY A 45 13.26 4.57 9.48
N ARG A 46 13.31 3.24 9.42
CA ARG A 46 12.27 2.45 8.74
C ARG A 46 11.06 2.33 9.65
N SER A 47 9.90 2.72 9.14
CA SER A 47 8.63 2.64 9.85
C SER A 47 7.48 2.38 8.88
N LEU A 48 6.34 1.95 9.40
CA LEU A 48 5.13 1.83 8.60
C LEU A 48 4.66 3.19 8.09
N HIS A 49 4.85 4.26 8.86
CA HIS A 49 4.59 5.64 8.44
C HIS A 49 5.41 6.04 7.22
N ALA A 50 6.73 5.77 7.25
CA ALA A 50 7.61 6.05 6.12
C ALA A 50 7.22 5.23 4.89
N ALA A 51 6.88 3.95 5.09
CA ALA A 51 6.43 3.07 4.01
C ALA A 51 5.14 3.58 3.35
N VAL A 52 4.12 3.94 4.12
CA VAL A 52 2.85 4.48 3.59
C VAL A 52 3.07 5.83 2.90
N THR A 53 3.87 6.71 3.52
CA THR A 53 4.19 8.04 2.96
C THR A 53 4.88 7.94 1.61
N TRP A 54 5.78 6.95 1.43
CA TRP A 54 6.46 6.70 0.16
C TRP A 54 5.48 6.40 -0.99
N PHE A 55 4.32 5.79 -0.74
CA PHE A 55 3.32 5.52 -1.78
C PHE A 55 2.61 6.78 -2.29
N ARG A 56 2.57 7.87 -1.50
CA ARG A 56 1.79 9.08 -1.82
C ARG A 56 2.06 9.64 -3.23
N PRO A 57 3.30 9.97 -3.63
CA PRO A 57 3.56 10.52 -4.97
C PRO A 57 3.21 9.55 -6.09
N TYR A 58 3.29 8.24 -5.88
CA TYR A 58 2.88 7.25 -6.88
C TYR A 58 1.36 7.17 -7.02
N LEU A 59 0.62 7.25 -5.91
CA LEU A 59 -0.85 7.29 -5.93
C LEU A 59 -1.38 8.61 -6.50
N LEU A 60 -0.63 9.71 -6.41
CA LEU A 60 -0.95 10.99 -7.04
C LEU A 60 -0.55 11.05 -8.53
N ASN A 61 0.08 9.99 -9.07
CA ASN A 61 0.69 9.95 -10.41
C ASN A 61 1.80 11.01 -10.62
N GLU A 62 2.41 11.49 -9.55
CA GLU A 62 3.55 12.42 -9.58
C GLU A 62 4.86 11.69 -9.82
N GLN A 63 4.91 10.40 -9.44
CA GLN A 63 6.05 9.52 -9.66
C GLN A 63 5.61 8.19 -10.24
N GLN A 64 6.53 7.54 -10.95
CA GLN A 64 6.35 6.20 -11.50
C GLN A 64 7.59 5.36 -11.15
N LEU A 65 7.39 4.05 -10.96
CA LEU A 65 8.53 3.16 -10.74
C LEU A 65 9.41 3.12 -12.00
N PRO A 66 10.74 3.05 -11.87
CA PRO A 66 11.65 2.97 -13.02
C PRO A 66 11.36 1.80 -13.97
N LYS A 67 10.80 0.71 -13.41
CA LYS A 67 10.35 -0.45 -14.17
C LYS A 67 8.85 -0.60 -14.01
N ALA A 68 8.13 -0.32 -15.09
CA ALA A 68 6.69 -0.55 -15.16
C ALA A 68 6.35 -2.04 -15.12
N ASP A 69 5.16 -2.36 -14.62
CA ASP A 69 4.63 -3.71 -14.63
C ASP A 69 4.31 -4.14 -16.07
N ALA A 70 4.68 -5.37 -16.43
CA ALA A 70 4.43 -5.89 -17.78
C ALA A 70 2.97 -6.37 -18.01
N ALA A 71 2.06 -6.03 -17.10
CA ALA A 71 0.62 -6.28 -17.17
C ALA A 71 -0.12 -5.12 -16.47
N PRO A 72 -1.43 -4.91 -16.73
CA PRO A 72 -2.21 -3.88 -16.06
C PRO A 72 -2.11 -3.98 -14.54
N THR A 73 -1.86 -2.84 -13.89
CA THR A 73 -1.75 -2.70 -12.44
C THR A 73 -3.06 -2.25 -11.82
N SER A 74 -3.33 -2.74 -10.62
CA SER A 74 -4.43 -2.25 -9.78
C SER A 74 -3.85 -1.52 -8.58
N ASN A 75 -4.38 -0.33 -8.30
CA ASN A 75 -4.04 0.43 -7.10
C ASN A 75 -4.84 -0.01 -5.87
N ALA A 76 -5.76 -0.98 -6.00
CA ALA A 76 -6.68 -1.36 -4.93
C ALA A 76 -5.96 -1.82 -3.65
N LEU A 77 -4.85 -2.55 -3.76
CA LEU A 77 -4.09 -3.00 -2.59
C LEU A 77 -3.46 -1.81 -1.85
N ALA A 78 -2.78 -0.94 -2.59
CA ALA A 78 -2.16 0.26 -2.05
C ALA A 78 -3.21 1.21 -1.46
N LEU A 79 -4.32 1.46 -2.15
CA LEU A 79 -5.40 2.34 -1.69
C LEU A 79 -6.09 1.83 -0.43
N ASN A 80 -6.31 0.51 -0.31
CA ASN A 80 -6.84 -0.07 0.92
C ASN A 80 -5.86 0.09 2.09
N ALA A 81 -4.59 -0.24 1.87
CA ALA A 81 -3.57 -0.07 2.89
C ALA A 81 -3.44 1.40 3.32
N TYR A 82 -3.51 2.32 2.36
CA TYR A 82 -3.48 3.77 2.59
C TYR A 82 -4.69 4.26 3.39
N ALA A 83 -5.90 3.78 3.07
CA ALA A 83 -7.13 4.11 3.78
C ALA A 83 -7.12 3.59 5.23
N GLN A 84 -6.55 2.40 5.46
CA GLN A 84 -6.39 1.86 6.81
C GLN A 84 -5.36 2.68 7.60
N ALA A 85 -4.21 2.98 6.98
CA ALA A 85 -3.14 3.75 7.60
C ALA A 85 -3.55 5.19 7.95
N SER A 86 -4.43 5.81 7.16
CA SER A 86 -4.90 7.17 7.43
C SER A 86 -5.78 7.32 8.66
N ARG A 87 -6.23 6.20 9.25
CA ARG A 87 -6.92 6.22 10.55
C ARG A 87 -5.95 6.56 11.69
N VAL A 88 -4.66 6.32 11.47
CA VAL A 88 -3.59 6.57 12.44
C VAL A 88 -2.76 7.79 12.03
N TYR A 89 -2.42 7.91 10.75
CA TYR A 89 -1.57 8.96 10.23
C TYR A 89 -2.38 10.05 9.53
N THR A 90 -2.54 11.19 10.20
CA THR A 90 -3.34 12.33 9.69
C THR A 90 -2.60 13.17 8.65
N ASP A 91 -1.28 13.04 8.55
CA ASP A 91 -0.39 13.81 7.66
C ASP A 91 -0.29 13.21 6.24
N LEU A 92 -1.02 12.13 5.97
CA LEU A 92 -1.01 11.47 4.66
C LEU A 92 -1.67 12.29 3.54
N ASN A 93 -2.46 13.33 3.85
CA ASN A 93 -3.21 14.10 2.85
C ASN A 93 -4.08 13.19 1.96
N THR A 94 -4.90 12.37 2.60
CA THR A 94 -5.81 11.44 1.93
C THR A 94 -6.83 12.08 0.98
N PRO A 95 -7.33 13.32 1.20
CA PRO A 95 -8.27 13.92 0.25
C PRO A 95 -7.67 14.09 -1.15
N ALA A 96 -6.40 14.50 -1.24
CA ALA A 96 -5.70 14.65 -2.51
C ALA A 96 -5.57 13.30 -3.25
N VAL A 97 -5.30 12.23 -2.50
CA VAL A 97 -5.17 10.87 -3.05
C VAL A 97 -6.52 10.34 -3.50
N PHE A 98 -7.53 10.29 -2.63
CA PHE A 98 -8.81 9.62 -2.95
C PHE A 98 -9.66 10.37 -3.99
N THR A 99 -9.48 11.69 -4.15
CA THR A 99 -10.10 12.44 -5.26
C THR A 99 -9.69 11.90 -6.63
N ARG A 100 -8.50 11.28 -6.76
CA ARG A 100 -8.03 10.64 -8.00
C ARG A 100 -8.65 9.26 -8.24
N TYR A 101 -9.27 8.67 -7.22
CA TYR A 101 -9.84 7.33 -7.27
C TYR A 101 -11.31 7.33 -6.81
N PRO A 102 -12.21 8.09 -7.48
CA PRO A 102 -13.60 8.23 -7.04
C PRO A 102 -14.39 6.91 -7.07
N ALA A 103 -13.96 5.94 -7.89
CA ALA A 103 -14.56 4.61 -7.97
C ALA A 103 -14.03 3.63 -6.90
N PHE A 104 -13.01 4.01 -6.13
CA PHE A 104 -12.46 3.17 -5.08
C PHE A 104 -13.34 3.27 -3.82
N SER A 105 -13.85 2.12 -3.37
CA SER A 105 -14.44 1.98 -2.05
C SER A 105 -13.52 1.11 -1.19
N PRO A 106 -13.10 1.58 -0.01
CA PRO A 106 -12.33 0.75 0.90
C PRO A 106 -13.15 -0.47 1.33
N VAL A 107 -12.50 -1.61 1.53
CA VAL A 107 -13.19 -2.83 2.00
C VAL A 107 -13.60 -2.66 3.47
N PRO A 108 -14.91 -2.73 3.83
CA PRO A 108 -15.37 -2.44 5.18
C PRO A 108 -14.93 -3.46 6.24
N TRP A 109 -14.66 -4.70 5.83
CA TRP A 109 -14.36 -5.84 6.71
C TRP A 109 -12.87 -6.13 6.87
N ALA A 110 -11.99 -5.26 6.36
CA ALA A 110 -10.57 -5.37 6.66
C ALA A 110 -10.31 -4.72 8.02
N TYR A 111 -10.37 -5.57 9.05
CA TYR A 111 -10.07 -5.27 10.46
C TYR A 111 -8.66 -4.68 10.59
#